data_AF-A0A2A9NGY8-F1
#
_entry.id   AF-A0A2A9NGY8-F1
#
_cell.length_a   1.000
_cell.length_b   1.000
_cell.length_c   1.000
_cell.angle_alpha   90.00
_cell.angle_beta   90.00
_cell.angle_gamma   90.00
#
_symmetry.space_group_name_H-M   'P 1'
#
loop_
_entity.id
_entity.type
_entity.pdbx_description
1 polymer ?
#
loop_
_entity_poly.entity_id
_entity_poly.type
_entity_poly.pdbx_seq_one_letter_code
_entity_poly.pdbx_strand_id
1 'polypeptide(L)'
;MTEKAVWTDEEEGVLVQYLFDHKSEAGDGGNFTTSFWTVVAAHLHPHLVTSVRSIKTSAVCKSKWTNMCKTCHTICNLQKVSGWTWSDEGGCCITEDTRASWDAYVAKHPLAKPFRKHGKLTNQ
;
A
#
# COMPACT_ATOMS: atom_id res chain seq x y z
N MET A 1 -0.19 -19.84 13.68
CA MET A 1 -0.37 -18.40 13.44
C MET A 1 0.83 -17.95 12.63
N THR A 2 0.65 -17.58 11.36
CA THR A 2 1.75 -17.11 10.52
C THR A 2 2.13 -15.71 11.01
N GLU A 3 3.29 -15.58 11.64
CA GLU A 3 3.87 -14.27 11.97
C GLU A 3 3.88 -13.41 10.71
N LYS A 4 3.27 -12.22 10.79
CA LYS A 4 3.34 -11.26 9.68
C LYS A 4 4.79 -10.81 9.55
N ALA A 5 5.33 -10.90 8.35
CA ALA A 5 6.64 -10.36 8.06
C ALA A 5 6.68 -8.88 8.45
N VAL A 6 7.67 -8.50 9.27
CA VAL A 6 7.94 -7.12 9.62
C VAL A 6 8.76 -6.51 8.49
N TRP A 7 8.32 -5.36 7.99
CA TRP A 7 8.97 -4.60 6.94
C TRP A 7 9.40 -3.25 7.52
N THR A 8 10.65 -2.86 7.30
CA THR A 8 11.11 -1.50 7.56
C THR A 8 11.00 -0.63 6.31
N ASP A 9 11.02 0.69 6.48
CA ASP A 9 10.94 1.63 5.35
C ASP A 9 12.10 1.42 4.36
N GLU A 10 13.29 1.05 4.84
CA GLU A 10 14.44 0.73 3.99
C GLU A 10 14.19 -0.53 3.14
N GLU A 11 13.60 -1.58 3.74
CA GLU A 11 13.30 -2.83 3.04
C GLU A 11 12.20 -2.64 2.00
N GLU A 12 11.21 -1.80 2.31
CA GLU A 12 10.17 -1.39 1.36
C GLU A 12 10.78 -0.57 0.22
N GLY A 13 11.69 0.36 0.52
CA GLY A 13 12.43 1.14 -0.46
C GLY A 13 13.21 0.27 -1.43
N VAL A 14 13.98 -0.72 -0.92
CA VAL A 14 14.73 -1.67 -1.75
C VAL A 14 13.78 -2.49 -2.64
N LEU A 15 12.66 -2.98 -2.09
CA LEU A 15 11.67 -3.72 -2.87
C LEU A 15 11.10 -2.88 -4.02
N VAL A 16 10.66 -1.65 -3.71
CA VAL A 16 10.05 -0.76 -4.70
C VAL A 16 11.06 -0.35 -5.77
N GLN A 17 12.29 -0.02 -5.38
CA GLN A 17 13.34 0.36 -6.31
C GLN A 17 13.65 -0.78 -7.28
N TYR A 18 13.84 -2.00 -6.77
CA TYR A 18 14.09 -3.17 -7.61
C TYR A 18 12.92 -3.42 -8.59
N LEU A 19 11.68 -3.36 -8.13
CA LEU A 19 10.51 -3.53 -9.00
C LEU A 19 10.40 -2.44 -10.06
N PHE A 20 10.78 -1.21 -9.72
CA PHE A 20 10.77 -0.08 -10.64
C PHE A 20 11.83 -0.23 -11.74
N ASP A 21 13.05 -0.63 -11.37
CA ASP A 21 14.15 -0.83 -12.32
C ASP A 21 13.85 -1.98 -13.29
N HIS A 22 13.12 -3.00 -12.81
CA HIS A 22 12.72 -4.16 -13.60
C HIS A 22 11.29 -4.09 -14.15
N LYS A 23 10.65 -2.91 -14.16
CA LYS A 23 9.23 -2.75 -14.57
C LYS A 23 8.92 -3.26 -15.97
N SER A 24 9.90 -3.25 -16.89
CA SER A 24 9.75 -3.76 -18.26
C SER A 24 9.66 -5.29 -18.34
N GLU A 25 10.02 -6.00 -17.26
CA GLU A 25 9.89 -7.46 -17.16
C GLU A 25 8.50 -7.89 -16.67
N ALA A 26 7.68 -6.94 -16.23
CA ALA A 26 6.29 -7.22 -15.90
C ALA A 26 5.49 -7.51 -17.18
N GLY A 27 4.63 -8.53 -17.14
CA GLY A 27 3.70 -8.80 -18.24
C GLY A 27 2.60 -7.75 -18.34
N ASP A 28 1.79 -7.85 -19.40
CA ASP A 28 0.62 -6.99 -19.59
C ASP A 28 -0.29 -7.03 -18.35
N GLY A 29 -0.42 -5.88 -17.67
CA GLY A 29 -1.14 -5.74 -16.40
C GLY A 29 -0.25 -5.64 -15.15
N GLY A 30 1.08 -5.54 -15.28
CA GLY A 30 1.99 -5.27 -14.16
C GLY A 30 2.26 -6.49 -13.26
N ASN A 31 2.02 -7.70 -13.78
CA ASN A 31 2.24 -8.94 -13.06
C ASN A 31 3.63 -9.52 -13.38
N PHE A 32 4.39 -9.81 -12.32
CA PHE A 32 5.67 -10.51 -12.43
C PHE A 32 5.50 -12.03 -12.29
N THR A 33 6.37 -12.78 -12.97
CA THR A 33 6.40 -14.25 -12.94
C THR A 33 6.80 -14.77 -11.56
N THR A 34 6.52 -16.04 -11.28
CA THR A 34 6.96 -16.69 -10.03
C THR A 34 8.48 -16.71 -9.90
N SER A 35 9.21 -16.94 -11.00
CA SER A 35 10.67 -16.93 -11.01
C SER A 35 11.24 -15.56 -10.68
N PHE A 36 10.62 -14.48 -11.19
CA PHE A 36 11.02 -13.12 -10.86
C PHE A 36 10.94 -12.86 -9.35
N TRP A 37 9.85 -13.26 -8.68
CA TRP A 37 9.74 -13.09 -7.22
C TRP A 37 10.76 -13.88 -6.41
N THR A 38 11.27 -15.00 -6.93
CA THR A 38 12.40 -15.73 -6.32
C THR A 38 13.68 -14.91 -6.40
N VAL A 39 13.94 -14.26 -7.54
CA VAL A 39 15.10 -13.35 -7.71
C VAL A 39 14.98 -12.15 -6.78
N VAL A 40 13.80 -11.53 -6.71
CA VAL A 40 13.52 -10.42 -5.78
C VAL A 40 13.84 -10.81 -4.34
N ALA A 41 13.35 -11.97 -3.88
CA ALA A 41 13.61 -12.45 -2.52
C ALA A 41 15.11 -12.65 -2.23
N ALA A 42 15.86 -13.19 -3.21
CA ALA A 42 17.31 -13.33 -3.10
C ALA A 42 18.02 -11.97 -3.07
N HIS A 43 17.56 -11.01 -3.88
CA HIS A 43 18.09 -9.64 -3.92
C HIS A 43 17.84 -8.88 -2.62
N LEU A 44 16.68 -9.06 -1.96
CA LEU A 44 16.36 -8.40 -0.70
C LEU A 44 17.16 -8.96 0.48
N HIS A 45 17.61 -10.21 0.42
CA HIS A 45 18.24 -10.92 1.54
C HIS A 45 19.42 -10.17 2.21
N PRO A 46 20.36 -9.55 1.48
CA PRO A 46 21.46 -8.78 2.07
C PRO A 46 21.01 -7.49 2.76
N HIS A 47 19.83 -6.97 2.43
CA HIS A 47 19.29 -5.70 2.94
C HIS A 47 18.40 -5.89 4.19
N LEU A 48 18.28 -7.11 4.71
CA LEU A 48 17.46 -7.41 5.88
C LEU A 48 18.15 -6.93 7.16
N VAL A 49 17.96 -5.65 7.50
CA VAL A 49 18.68 -4.95 8.58
C VAL A 49 18.40 -5.55 9.96
N THR A 50 17.26 -6.21 10.16
CA THR A 50 16.83 -6.67 11.51
C THR A 50 16.07 -8.00 11.54
N SER A 51 15.82 -8.66 10.39
CA SER A 51 14.84 -9.73 10.32
C SER A 51 15.41 -11.15 10.43
N VAL A 52 16.22 -11.45 11.44
CA VAL A 52 16.59 -12.85 11.77
C VAL A 52 15.35 -13.73 12.00
N ARG A 53 14.19 -13.12 12.32
CA ARG A 53 12.90 -13.80 12.54
C ARG A 53 11.90 -13.79 11.38
N SER A 54 12.12 -13.05 10.30
CA SER A 54 11.12 -12.93 9.22
C SER A 54 11.75 -13.15 7.86
N ILE A 55 11.73 -14.41 7.41
CA ILE A 55 12.18 -14.78 6.06
C ILE A 55 11.22 -14.14 5.04
N LYS A 56 11.72 -13.17 4.27
CA LYS A 56 11.00 -12.55 3.16
C LYS A 56 11.06 -13.45 1.93
N THR A 57 10.21 -14.47 1.92
CA THR A 57 10.07 -15.38 0.77
C THR A 57 9.50 -14.65 -0.45
N SER A 58 9.62 -15.26 -1.63
CA SER A 58 9.00 -14.77 -2.86
C SER A 58 7.50 -14.44 -2.69
N ALA A 59 6.76 -15.29 -1.96
CA ALA A 59 5.35 -15.06 -1.64
C ALA A 59 5.13 -13.84 -0.74
N VAL A 60 6.01 -13.62 0.24
CA VAL A 60 5.96 -12.46 1.16
C VAL A 60 6.24 -11.16 0.39
N CYS A 61 7.25 -11.14 -0.48
CA CYS A 61 7.55 -9.99 -1.35
C CYS A 61 6.39 -9.67 -2.30
N LYS A 62 5.85 -10.70 -2.98
CA LYS A 62 4.69 -10.54 -3.87
C LYS A 62 3.47 -10.00 -3.14
N SER A 63 3.17 -10.52 -1.94
CA SER A 63 2.06 -10.09 -1.11
C SER A 63 2.22 -8.63 -0.67
N LYS A 64 3.43 -8.24 -0.27
CA LYS A 64 3.75 -6.85 0.10
C LYS A 64 3.51 -5.90 -1.07
N TRP A 65 4.08 -6.18 -2.24
CA TRP A 65 3.85 -5.37 -3.45
C TRP A 65 2.37 -5.27 -3.81
N THR A 66 1.67 -6.40 -3.84
CA THR A 66 0.23 -6.43 -4.17
C THR A 66 -0.58 -5.55 -3.22
N ASN A 67 -0.27 -5.58 -1.92
CA ASN A 67 -0.95 -4.75 -0.93
C ASN A 67 -0.60 -3.26 -1.09
N MET A 68 0.65 -2.91 -1.40
CA MET A 68 1.05 -1.54 -1.71
C MET A 68 0.30 -1.00 -2.93
N CYS A 69 0.22 -1.78 -4.03
CA CYS A 69 -0.57 -1.40 -5.20
C CYS A 69 -2.05 -1.18 -4.84
N LYS A 70 -2.67 -2.07 -4.05
CA LYS A 70 -4.07 -1.90 -3.60
C LYS A 70 -4.27 -0.63 -2.78
N THR A 71 -3.32 -0.32 -1.89
CA THR A 71 -3.32 0.93 -1.12
C THR A 71 -3.24 2.14 -2.04
N CYS A 72 -2.27 2.18 -2.97
CA CYS A 72 -2.13 3.28 -3.92
C CYS A 72 -3.40 3.46 -4.78
N HIS A 73 -3.97 2.37 -5.31
CA HIS A 73 -5.23 2.43 -6.06
C HIS A 73 -6.39 2.97 -5.21
N THR A 74 -6.46 2.56 -3.94
CA THR A 74 -7.48 3.05 -3.01
C THR A 74 -7.33 4.56 -2.80
N ILE A 75 -6.10 5.04 -2.56
CA ILE A 75 -5.78 6.46 -2.41
C ILE A 75 -6.16 7.24 -3.68
N CYS A 76 -5.74 6.78 -4.86
CA CYS A 76 -6.06 7.42 -6.13
C CYS A 76 -7.58 7.49 -6.38
N ASN A 77 -8.33 6.47 -5.97
CA ASN A 77 -9.79 6.49 -6.09
C ASN A 77 -10.42 7.47 -5.09
N LEU A 78 -9.94 7.51 -3.85
CA LEU A 78 -10.39 8.47 -2.84
C LEU A 78 -10.19 9.92 -3.28
N GLN A 79 -9.02 10.23 -3.86
CA GLN A 79 -8.71 11.58 -4.39
C GLN A 79 -9.62 12.01 -5.55
N LYS A 80 -10.26 11.04 -6.23
CA LYS A 80 -11.20 11.32 -7.34
C LYS A 80 -12.65 11.49 -6.88
N VAL A 81 -12.97 11.20 -5.61
CA VAL A 81 -14.34 11.36 -5.11
C VAL A 81 -14.62 12.85 -4.93
N SER A 82 -15.55 13.37 -5.74
CA SER A 82 -15.99 14.76 -5.65
C SER A 82 -16.66 15.04 -4.30
N GLY A 83 -16.42 16.23 -3.75
CA GLY A 83 -16.99 16.67 -2.47
C GLY A 83 -16.20 16.23 -1.25
N TRP A 84 -15.09 15.51 -1.41
CA TRP A 84 -14.16 15.21 -0.33
C TRP A 84 -12.83 15.93 -0.53
N THR A 85 -12.21 16.32 0.58
CA THR A 85 -10.88 16.92 0.57
C THR A 85 -9.86 15.89 1.01
N TRP A 86 -8.76 15.75 0.27
CA TRP A 86 -7.62 14.92 0.67
C TRP A 86 -6.54 15.79 1.33
N SER A 87 -5.88 15.26 2.35
CA SER A 87 -4.65 15.81 2.94
C SER A 87 -3.58 14.73 2.95
N ASP A 88 -2.34 15.07 2.61
CA ASP A 88 -1.26 14.09 2.55
C ASP A 88 -0.84 13.62 3.96
N GLU A 89 -1.08 14.43 4.99
CA GLU A 89 -0.75 14.08 6.38
C GLU A 89 -1.80 13.20 7.06
N GLY A 90 -3.01 13.05 6.51
CA GLY A 90 -4.06 12.31 7.21
C GLY A 90 -5.15 11.68 6.36
N GLY A 91 -5.07 11.77 5.03
CA GLY A 91 -6.03 11.17 4.11
C GLY A 91 -7.28 12.02 3.91
N CYS A 92 -8.41 11.35 3.76
CA CYS A 92 -9.68 11.96 3.40
C CYS A 92 -10.33 12.69 4.59
N CYS A 93 -10.46 14.01 4.49
CA CYS A 93 -11.09 14.88 5.47
C CYS A 93 -12.60 14.73 5.40
N ILE A 94 -13.16 13.94 6.34
CA ILE A 94 -14.61 13.72 6.43
C ILE A 94 -15.18 14.62 7.51
N THR A 95 -16.12 15.47 7.09
CA THR A 95 -16.92 16.36 7.95
C THR A 95 -18.24 15.68 8.30
N GLU A 96 -19.07 16.30 9.14
CA GLU A 96 -20.39 15.75 9.46
C GLU A 96 -21.28 15.68 8.20
N ASP A 97 -21.20 16.69 7.32
CA ASP A 97 -21.97 16.76 6.08
C ASP A 97 -21.56 15.67 5.07
N THR A 98 -20.28 15.28 5.05
CA THR A 98 -19.77 14.24 4.13
C THR A 98 -19.73 12.84 4.75
N ARG A 99 -20.18 12.68 6.00
CA ARG A 99 -20.14 11.41 6.73
C ARG A 99 -21.00 10.33 6.09
N ALA A 100 -22.23 10.67 5.70
CA ALA A 100 -23.15 9.72 5.09
C ALA A 100 -22.62 9.16 3.76
N SER A 101 -22.02 10.02 2.93
CA SER A 101 -21.42 9.59 1.66
C SER A 101 -20.15 8.75 1.90
N TRP A 102 -19.35 9.09 2.92
CA TRP A 102 -18.20 8.28 3.33
C TRP A 102 -18.61 6.87 3.77
N ASP A 103 -19.59 6.75 4.66
CA ASP A 103 -20.03 5.46 5.20
C ASP A 103 -20.59 4.57 4.06
N ALA A 104 -21.35 5.15 3.13
CA ALA A 104 -21.85 4.45 1.94
C ALA A 104 -20.72 3.98 1.00
N TYR A 105 -19.66 4.78 0.84
CA TYR A 105 -18.50 4.40 0.04
C TYR A 105 -17.68 3.29 0.70
N VAL A 106 -17.40 3.43 2.00
CA VAL A 106 -16.63 2.44 2.77
C VAL A 106 -17.34 1.08 2.85
N ALA A 107 -18.67 1.06 2.84
CA ALA A 107 -19.44 -0.17 2.76
C ALA A 107 -19.12 -0.96 1.47
N LYS A 108 -18.86 -0.26 0.36
CA LYS A 108 -18.47 -0.84 -0.95
C LYS A 108 -16.95 -1.01 -1.09
N HIS A 109 -16.17 -0.18 -0.39
CA HIS A 109 -14.71 -0.14 -0.47
C HIS A 109 -14.08 -0.24 0.93
N PRO A 110 -14.10 -1.42 1.58
CA PRO A 110 -13.61 -1.57 2.95
C PRO A 110 -12.13 -1.18 3.15
N LEU A 111 -11.32 -1.26 2.11
CA LEU A 111 -9.92 -0.83 2.13
C LEU A 111 -9.75 0.67 2.33
N ALA A 112 -10.79 1.48 2.10
CA ALA A 112 -10.77 2.91 2.32
C ALA A 112 -10.85 3.31 3.80
N LYS A 113 -11.34 2.41 4.68
CA LYS A 113 -11.56 2.68 6.11
C LYS A 113 -10.40 3.36 6.83
N PRO A 114 -9.14 2.92 6.66
CA PRO A 114 -8.01 3.51 7.39
C PRO A 114 -7.69 4.95 6.98
N PHE A 115 -8.17 5.41 5.82
CA PHE A 115 -7.85 6.73 5.27
C PHE A 115 -8.86 7.81 5.67
N ARG A 116 -9.72 7.54 6.66
CA ARG A 116 -10.63 8.54 7.22
C ARG A 116 -9.87 9.43 8.20
N LYS A 117 -9.76 10.71 7.88
CA LYS A 117 -9.43 11.75 8.87
C LYS A 117 -10.73 12.33 9.42
N HIS A 118 -10.84 12.39 10.74
CA HIS A 118 -11.88 13.21 11.36
C HIS A 118 -11.53 14.68 11.11
N GLY A 119 -12.30 15.35 10.26
CA GLY A 119 -12.16 16.78 10.06
C GLY A 119 -12.67 17.53 11.29
N LYS A 120 -11.78 18.08 12.11
CA LYS A 120 -12.12 19.29 12.86
C LYS A 120 -11.83 20.44 11.93
N LEU A 121 -12.87 21.14 11.46
CA LEU A 121 -12.68 22.45 10.85
C LEU A 121 -12.17 23.37 11.98
N THR A 122 -10.85 23.52 12.10
CA THR A 122 -10.30 24.67 12.81
C THR A 122 -10.33 25.82 11.82
N ASN A 123 -11.41 26.61 11.87
CA ASN A 123 -11.40 27.96 11.32
C ASN A 123 -10.28 28.73 12.04
N GLN A 124 -9.29 29.21 11.29
CA GLN A 124 -8.41 30.30 11.72
C GLN A 124 -8.68 31.50 10.82
#